data_AF-A0A376RG52-F1
#
_entry.id   AF-A0A376RG52-F1
#
_cell.length_a   1.000
_cell.length_b   1.000
_cell.length_c   1.000
_cell.angle_alpha   90.00
_cell.angle_beta   90.00
_cell.angle_gamma   90.00
#
_symmetry.space_group_name_H-M   'P 1'
#
loop_
_entity.id
_entity.type
_entity.pdbx_description
1 polymer ?
#
loop_
_entity_poly.entity_id
_entity_poly.type
_entity_poly.pdbx_seq_one_letter_code
_entity_poly.pdbx_strand_id
1 'polypeptide(L)'
;MRRAFITGVFFWSEVEFSHEYWMRHALTLAKRAWDEREVPVGAVLVHNNRVIGEGWNRPIGRHDPTAHAEIMALRQGGLVMQNYRLIDATLYVTLEPCVMCAGAMIHSRIGRVVFGARDRENWRCGIFNGCAASSGYESPSGNYGRNTGG
;
A
#
# COMPACT_ATOMS: atom_id res chain seq x y z
N MET A 1 3.83 55.86 18.86
CA MET A 1 2.55 55.12 19.04
C MET A 1 1.97 54.87 17.65
N ARG A 2 1.77 53.69 17.08
CA ARG A 2 2.14 52.29 17.37
C ARG A 2 2.62 51.70 16.03
N ARG A 3 3.71 50.91 16.03
CA ARG A 3 4.23 50.15 14.88
C ARG A 3 3.68 48.71 14.92
N ALA A 4 3.26 48.23 13.75
CA ALA A 4 3.24 46.87 13.18
C ALA A 4 2.99 45.63 14.06
N PHE A 5 2.11 44.73 13.59
CA PHE A 5 2.36 43.28 13.56
C PHE A 5 1.58 42.62 12.41
N ILE A 6 2.33 42.09 11.45
CA ILE A 6 1.89 41.16 10.40
C ILE A 6 2.14 39.76 10.97
N THR A 7 1.14 38.87 10.96
CA THR A 7 1.24 37.43 10.61
C THR A 7 -0.02 36.70 11.08
N GLY A 8 -0.71 36.06 10.13
CA GLY A 8 -1.85 35.19 10.36
C GLY A 8 -1.92 34.22 9.20
N VAL A 9 -0.99 33.27 9.19
CA VAL A 9 -0.86 32.21 8.19
C VAL A 9 -2.15 31.39 8.17
N PHE A 10 -2.97 31.59 7.12
CA PHE A 10 -3.93 30.58 6.70
C PHE A 10 -3.12 29.50 5.97
N PHE A 11 -2.73 28.44 6.68
CA PHE A 11 -2.08 27.27 6.09
C PHE A 11 -3.17 26.48 5.36
N TRP A 12 -3.38 26.78 4.08
CA TRP A 12 -4.33 26.08 3.23
C TRP A 12 -3.94 24.60 3.16
N SER A 13 -4.92 23.71 3.38
CA SER A 13 -4.75 22.26 3.47
C SER A 13 -4.01 21.70 2.26
N GLU A 14 -2.83 21.12 2.51
CA GLU A 14 -2.00 20.56 1.46
C GLU A 14 -2.58 19.25 0.87
N VAL A 15 -2.99 19.38 -0.40
CA VAL A 15 -3.03 18.40 -1.50
C VAL A 15 -3.93 17.17 -1.30
N GLU A 16 -5.22 17.38 -1.56
CA GLU A 16 -6.17 16.29 -1.84
C GLU A 16 -5.61 15.38 -2.97
N PHE A 17 -5.53 14.08 -2.72
CA PHE A 17 -5.00 13.05 -3.64
C PHE A 17 -3.48 13.01 -3.89
N SER A 18 -2.66 13.58 -3.01
CA SER A 18 -1.20 13.37 -3.04
C SER A 18 -0.79 11.90 -2.79
N HIS A 19 0.48 11.56 -3.02
CA HIS A 19 0.98 10.21 -2.69
C HIS A 19 0.86 9.91 -1.19
N GLU A 20 1.11 10.90 -0.34
CA GLU A 20 0.96 10.83 1.12
C GLU A 20 -0.50 10.62 1.52
N TYR A 21 -1.45 11.27 0.84
CA TYR A 21 -2.88 11.05 1.06
C TYR A 21 -3.26 9.58 0.85
N TRP A 22 -2.89 9.01 -0.30
CA TRP A 22 -3.20 7.60 -0.61
C TRP A 22 -2.43 6.62 0.27
N MET A 23 -1.20 6.94 0.66
CA MET A 23 -0.42 6.12 1.59
C MET A 23 -1.02 6.12 2.99
N ARG A 24 -1.53 7.27 3.48
CA ARG A 24 -2.28 7.31 4.74
C ARG A 24 -3.53 6.42 4.67
N HIS A 25 -4.24 6.41 3.54
CA HIS A 25 -5.36 5.49 3.35
C HIS A 25 -4.92 4.03 3.42
N ALA A 26 -3.83 3.66 2.73
CA ALA A 26 -3.25 2.31 2.81
C ALA A 26 -2.85 1.92 4.24
N LEU A 27 -2.33 2.87 5.05
CA LEU A 27 -2.03 2.63 6.46
C LEU A 27 -3.28 2.36 7.30
N THR A 28 -4.44 2.95 6.98
CA THR A 28 -5.70 2.59 7.65
C THR A 28 -6.12 1.14 7.35
N LEU A 29 -5.83 0.63 6.15
CA LEU A 29 -6.07 -0.77 5.78
C LEU A 29 -5.07 -1.71 6.46
N ALA A 30 -3.80 -1.30 6.58
CA ALA A 30 -2.80 -2.04 7.35
C ALA A 30 -3.20 -2.19 8.82
N LYS A 31 -3.85 -1.17 9.40
CA LYS A 31 -4.43 -1.26 10.75
C LYS A 31 -5.53 -2.31 10.84
N ARG A 32 -6.35 -2.50 9.81
CA ARG A 32 -7.35 -3.59 9.78
C ARG A 32 -6.69 -4.96 9.84
N ALA A 33 -5.61 -5.17 9.08
CA ALA A 33 -4.83 -6.42 9.18
C ALA A 33 -4.26 -6.61 10.60
N TRP A 34 -3.74 -5.54 11.22
CA TRP A 34 -3.27 -5.60 12.60
C TRP A 34 -4.38 -6.02 13.59
N ASP A 35 -5.55 -5.40 13.48
CA ASP A 35 -6.70 -5.70 14.35
C ASP A 35 -7.17 -7.15 14.19
N GLU A 36 -6.94 -7.74 13.01
CA GLU A 36 -7.20 -9.15 12.70
C GLU A 36 -6.04 -10.11 13.06
N ARG A 37 -4.96 -9.60 13.68
CA ARG A 37 -3.74 -10.36 14.05
C ARG A 37 -2.98 -10.92 12.84
N GLU A 38 -3.07 -10.24 11.71
CA GLU A 38 -2.30 -10.51 10.50
C GLU A 38 -1.08 -9.60 10.41
N VAL A 39 -0.15 -9.90 9.50
CA VAL A 39 0.95 -8.97 9.18
C VAL A 39 0.37 -7.64 8.68
N PRO A 40 0.72 -6.48 9.26
CA PRO A 40 0.07 -5.20 9.00
C PRO A 40 0.48 -4.59 7.65
N VAL A 41 -0.07 -5.13 6.56
CA VAL A 41 0.13 -4.61 5.20
C VAL A 41 -1.22 -4.23 4.61
N GLY A 42 -1.29 -3.01 4.06
CA GLY A 42 -2.46 -2.47 3.38
C GLY A 42 -2.11 -1.98 1.99
N ALA A 43 -3.06 -2.07 1.07
CA ALA A 43 -2.92 -1.61 -0.30
C ALA A 43 -4.19 -0.95 -0.83
N VAL A 44 -4.04 0.12 -1.59
CA VAL A 44 -5.13 0.79 -2.31
C VAL A 44 -4.76 0.97 -3.77
N LEU A 45 -5.67 0.60 -4.66
CA LEU A 45 -5.55 0.75 -6.09
C LEU A 45 -6.40 1.95 -6.54
N VAL A 46 -5.75 2.91 -7.19
CA VAL A 46 -6.34 4.19 -7.59
C VAL A 46 -6.26 4.32 -9.10
N HIS A 47 -7.35 4.77 -9.73
CA HIS A 47 -7.40 5.12 -11.14
C HIS A 47 -8.19 6.43 -11.29
N ASN A 48 -7.63 7.41 -12.00
CA ASN A 48 -8.22 8.75 -12.14
C ASN A 48 -8.65 9.38 -10.81
N ASN A 49 -7.77 9.34 -9.80
CA ASN A 49 -8.00 9.84 -8.44
C ASN A 49 -9.18 9.17 -7.69
N ARG A 50 -9.66 8.03 -8.18
CA ARG A 50 -10.73 7.24 -7.55
C ARG A 50 -10.18 5.89 -7.09
N VAL A 51 -10.57 5.49 -5.89
CA VAL A 51 -10.31 4.14 -5.41
C VAL A 51 -11.12 3.15 -6.23
N ILE A 52 -10.45 2.18 -6.84
CA ILE A 52 -11.06 1.08 -7.57
C ILE A 52 -10.84 -0.28 -6.88
N GLY A 53 -9.94 -0.34 -5.90
CA GLY A 53 -9.72 -1.53 -5.10
C GLY A 53 -9.00 -1.25 -3.80
N GLU A 54 -9.34 -2.01 -2.77
CA GLU A 54 -8.74 -1.97 -1.45
C GLU A 54 -8.36 -3.39 -1.02
N GLY A 55 -7.27 -3.51 -0.28
CA GLY A 55 -6.82 -4.78 0.24
C GLY A 55 -6.01 -4.61 1.51
N TRP A 56 -6.09 -5.61 2.37
CA TRP A 56 -5.18 -5.78 3.48
C TRP A 56 -4.81 -7.25 3.59
N ASN A 57 -3.68 -7.53 4.19
CA ASN A 57 -3.16 -8.89 4.30
C ASN A 57 -4.06 -9.74 5.22
N ARG A 58 -4.53 -10.88 4.74
CA ARG A 58 -5.39 -11.84 5.49
C ARG A 58 -5.10 -13.33 5.22
N PRO A 59 -3.84 -13.77 5.06
CA PRO A 59 -3.55 -15.15 4.68
C PRO A 59 -3.92 -16.19 5.76
N ILE A 60 -3.75 -15.86 7.04
CA ILE A 60 -4.05 -16.77 8.15
C ILE A 60 -5.57 -16.93 8.26
N GLY A 61 -6.30 -15.83 8.39
CA GLY A 61 -7.74 -15.80 8.60
C GLY A 61 -8.56 -16.30 7.41
N ARG A 62 -8.03 -16.18 6.18
CA ARG A 62 -8.67 -16.71 4.97
C ARG A 62 -8.21 -18.12 4.58
N HIS A 63 -7.21 -18.67 5.29
CA HIS A 63 -6.52 -19.90 4.89
C HIS A 63 -6.08 -19.88 3.42
N ASP A 64 -5.61 -18.71 2.96
CA ASP A 64 -5.26 -18.46 1.57
C ASP A 64 -3.85 -17.84 1.53
N PRO A 65 -2.82 -18.59 1.12
CA PRO A 65 -1.46 -18.08 1.09
C PRO A 65 -1.27 -16.94 0.06
N THR A 66 -2.26 -16.72 -0.81
CA THR A 66 -2.25 -15.64 -1.80
C THR A 66 -3.02 -14.39 -1.37
N ALA A 67 -3.66 -14.40 -0.20
CA ALA A 67 -4.49 -13.29 0.32
C ALA A 67 -3.66 -12.13 0.88
N HIS A 68 -2.71 -11.66 0.07
CA HIS A 68 -1.93 -10.45 0.29
C HIS A 68 -2.75 -9.21 -0.07
N ALA A 69 -2.38 -8.07 0.53
CA ALA A 69 -3.06 -6.80 0.32
C ALA A 69 -3.12 -6.41 -1.17
N GLU A 70 -2.01 -6.56 -1.88
CA GLU A 70 -1.88 -6.21 -3.30
C GLU A 70 -2.77 -7.10 -4.17
N ILE A 71 -2.82 -8.40 -3.89
CA ILE A 71 -3.66 -9.36 -4.62
C ILE A 71 -5.14 -9.01 -4.42
N MET A 72 -5.54 -8.70 -3.19
CA MET A 72 -6.92 -8.30 -2.90
C MET A 72 -7.31 -7.01 -3.63
N ALA A 73 -6.46 -5.98 -3.59
CA ALA A 73 -6.70 -4.71 -4.26
C ALA A 73 -6.79 -4.87 -5.80
N LEU A 74 -5.90 -5.64 -6.41
CA LEU A 74 -5.91 -5.91 -7.85
C LEU A 74 -7.15 -6.70 -8.28
N ARG A 75 -7.54 -7.73 -7.51
CA ARG A 75 -8.76 -8.51 -7.79
C ARG A 75 -10.00 -7.63 -7.75
N GLN A 76 -10.11 -6.77 -6.73
CA GLN A 76 -11.24 -5.84 -6.63
C GLN A 76 -11.24 -4.83 -7.80
N GLY A 77 -10.07 -4.26 -8.14
CA GLY A 77 -9.92 -3.38 -9.29
C GLY A 77 -10.38 -4.01 -10.60
N GLY A 78 -10.00 -5.28 -10.83
CA GLY A 78 -10.41 -6.01 -12.03
C GLY A 78 -11.91 -6.23 -12.12
N LEU A 79 -12.58 -6.47 -10.97
CA LEU A 79 -14.03 -6.56 -10.90
C LEU A 79 -14.71 -5.20 -11.14
N VAL A 80 -14.20 -4.12 -10.55
CA VAL A 80 -14.76 -2.77 -10.71
C VAL A 80 -14.63 -2.29 -12.16
N MET A 81 -13.48 -2.53 -12.79
CA MET A 81 -13.21 -2.12 -14.17
C MET A 81 -13.76 -3.11 -15.21
N GLN A 82 -14.27 -4.28 -14.78
CA GLN A 82 -14.66 -5.40 -15.64
C GLN A 82 -13.56 -5.77 -16.66
N ASN A 83 -12.30 -5.64 -16.23
CA ASN A 83 -11.13 -5.82 -17.08
C ASN A 83 -9.94 -6.27 -16.23
N TYR A 84 -9.23 -7.30 -16.69
CA TYR A 84 -8.02 -7.79 -16.02
C TYR A 84 -6.82 -6.84 -16.19
N ARG A 85 -6.86 -5.94 -17.19
CA ARG A 85 -5.86 -4.89 -17.40
C ARG A 85 -6.29 -3.61 -16.71
N LEU A 86 -5.45 -3.13 -15.81
CA LEU A 86 -5.66 -1.95 -14.98
C LEU A 86 -4.71 -0.84 -15.43
N ILE A 87 -4.80 -0.49 -16.72
CA ILE A 87 -3.94 0.52 -17.35
C ILE A 87 -4.10 1.86 -16.63
N ASP A 88 -2.98 2.58 -16.48
CA ASP A 88 -2.89 3.88 -15.79
C ASP A 88 -3.32 3.88 -14.31
N ALA A 89 -3.63 2.70 -13.74
CA ALA A 89 -3.87 2.58 -12.31
C ALA A 89 -2.55 2.67 -11.54
N THR A 90 -2.60 3.31 -10.37
CA THR A 90 -1.51 3.37 -9.40
C THR A 90 -1.88 2.57 -8.17
N LEU A 91 -1.02 1.62 -7.80
CA LEU A 91 -1.15 0.83 -6.58
C LEU A 91 -0.27 1.45 -5.48
N TYR A 92 -0.86 1.77 -4.34
CA TYR A 92 -0.16 2.21 -3.14
C TYR A 92 -0.14 1.07 -2.13
N VAL A 93 1.02 0.73 -1.58
CA VAL A 93 1.17 -0.37 -0.62
C VAL A 93 2.09 0.04 0.53
N THR A 94 1.79 -0.35 1.76
CA THR A 94 2.57 0.11 2.93
C THR A 94 3.95 -0.52 3.05
N LEU A 95 4.15 -1.68 2.41
CA LEU A 95 5.40 -2.44 2.39
C LEU A 95 5.79 -2.77 0.94
N GLU A 96 7.09 -2.89 0.69
CA GLU A 96 7.62 -3.40 -0.57
C GLU A 96 6.98 -4.75 -0.96
N PRO A 97 6.43 -4.87 -2.18
CA PRO A 97 5.70 -6.07 -2.58
C PRO A 97 6.62 -7.28 -2.71
N CYS A 98 6.08 -8.47 -2.46
CA CYS A 98 6.83 -9.72 -2.67
C CYS A 98 6.82 -10.13 -4.16
N VAL A 99 7.62 -11.14 -4.52
CA VAL A 99 7.72 -11.65 -5.90
C VAL A 99 6.37 -12.03 -6.51
N MET A 100 5.47 -12.63 -5.73
CA MET A 100 4.13 -12.99 -6.17
C MET A 100 3.32 -11.74 -6.53
N CYS A 101 3.30 -10.75 -5.64
CA CYS A 101 2.57 -9.50 -5.85
C CYS A 101 3.15 -8.70 -7.01
N ALA A 102 4.48 -8.62 -7.13
CA ALA A 102 5.16 -7.99 -8.27
C ALA A 102 4.79 -8.66 -9.60
N GLY A 103 4.75 -10.00 -9.64
CA GLY A 103 4.27 -10.74 -10.82
C GLY A 103 2.82 -10.41 -11.16
N ALA A 104 1.93 -10.35 -10.16
CA ALA A 104 0.53 -9.97 -10.36
C ALA A 104 0.38 -8.53 -10.88
N MET A 105 1.19 -7.58 -10.40
CA MET A 105 1.22 -6.20 -10.90
C MET A 105 1.61 -6.16 -12.39
N ILE A 106 2.63 -6.93 -12.80
CA ILE A 106 3.03 -7.04 -14.21
C ILE A 106 1.90 -7.62 -15.06
N HIS A 107 1.25 -8.69 -14.60
CA HIS A 107 0.13 -9.30 -15.33
C HIS A 107 -1.08 -8.38 -15.46
N SER A 108 -1.37 -7.59 -14.43
CA SER A 108 -2.46 -6.61 -14.40
C SER A 108 -2.16 -5.31 -15.16
N ARG A 109 -0.90 -5.08 -15.56
CA ARG A 109 -0.48 -3.91 -16.36
C ARG A 109 -0.76 -2.57 -15.67
N ILE A 110 -0.65 -2.51 -14.34
CA ILE A 110 -0.71 -1.24 -13.62
C ILE A 110 0.41 -0.30 -14.08
N GLY A 111 0.12 1.01 -14.08
CA GLY A 111 1.07 2.02 -14.54
C GLY A 111 2.17 2.31 -13.51
N ARG A 112 1.85 2.20 -12.22
CA ARG A 112 2.78 2.55 -11.14
C ARG A 112 2.48 1.80 -9.85
N VAL A 113 3.55 1.47 -9.12
CA VAL A 113 3.49 1.07 -7.71
C VAL A 113 4.22 2.12 -6.86
N VAL A 114 3.63 2.49 -5.73
CA VAL A 114 4.22 3.38 -4.72
C VAL A 114 4.20 2.62 -3.40
N PHE A 115 5.36 2.47 -2.75
CA PHE A 115 5.46 1.74 -1.49
C PHE A 115 6.12 2.55 -0.38
N GLY A 116 5.71 2.27 0.87
CA GLY A 116 6.20 2.96 2.06
C GLY A 116 7.55 2.41 2.55
N ALA A 117 7.50 1.32 3.33
CA ALA A 117 8.69 0.70 3.90
C ALA A 117 9.37 -0.25 2.91
N ARG A 118 10.71 -0.31 2.94
CA ARG A 118 11.49 -1.37 2.29
C ARG A 118 11.52 -2.61 3.16
N ASP A 119 11.37 -3.78 2.54
CA ASP A 119 11.50 -5.05 3.25
C ASP A 119 12.99 -5.43 3.32
N ARG A 120 13.61 -5.23 4.49
CA ARG A 120 15.03 -5.52 4.71
C ARG A 120 15.32 -6.98 5.07
N GLU A 121 14.34 -7.71 5.61
CA GLU A 121 14.52 -9.12 6.01
C GLU A 121 14.22 -10.09 4.87
N ASN A 122 13.31 -9.72 3.96
CA ASN A 122 13.10 -10.42 2.70
C ASN A 122 13.51 -9.52 1.54
N TRP A 123 14.74 -9.68 1.05
CA TRP A 123 15.32 -9.02 -0.13
C TRP A 123 14.50 -9.23 -1.44
N ARG A 124 13.26 -8.75 -1.54
CA ARG A 124 12.31 -9.22 -2.57
C ARG A 124 11.96 -8.24 -3.70
N CYS A 125 12.39 -6.97 -3.69
CA CYS A 125 12.42 -6.14 -4.92
C CYS A 125 13.80 -5.56 -5.29
N GLY A 126 14.91 -6.10 -4.77
CA GLY A 126 16.26 -5.81 -5.27
C GLY A 126 16.54 -6.22 -6.73
N ILE A 127 15.55 -6.79 -7.45
CA ILE A 127 15.66 -7.25 -8.84
C ILE A 127 15.14 -6.22 -9.86
N PHE A 128 14.39 -5.19 -9.44
CA PHE A 128 13.91 -4.14 -10.35
C PHE A 128 14.58 -2.79 -10.06
N ASN A 129 15.62 -2.49 -10.84
CA ASN A 129 16.17 -1.14 -11.00
C ASN A 129 15.07 -0.19 -11.52
N GLY A 130 14.37 0.50 -10.62
CA GLY A 130 13.34 1.49 -11.00
C GLY A 130 12.30 1.83 -9.93
N CYS A 131 12.23 1.08 -8.83
CA CYS A 131 11.28 1.35 -7.75
C CYS A 131 11.82 2.40 -6.76
N ALA A 132 11.33 3.65 -6.88
CA ALA A 132 11.67 4.75 -5.96
C ALA A 132 11.08 4.48 -4.57
N ALA A 133 11.93 4.33 -3.56
CA ALA A 133 11.53 4.24 -2.16
C ALA A 133 11.44 5.64 -1.56
N SER A 134 10.28 6.01 -1.02
CA SER A 134 10.18 7.18 -0.14
C SER A 134 10.66 6.78 1.26
N SER A 135 11.59 7.57 1.81
CA SER A 135 12.31 7.34 3.06
C SER A 135 11.45 6.96 4.29
N GLY A 136 11.91 5.96 5.05
CA GLY A 136 11.92 5.99 6.52
C GLY A 136 10.69 5.46 7.28
N TYR A 137 10.37 4.17 7.15
CA TYR A 137 9.63 3.44 8.18
C TYR A 137 10.16 2.01 8.27
N GLU A 138 10.59 1.59 9.47
CA GLU A 138 11.06 0.23 9.75
C GLU A 138 9.87 -0.60 10.26
N SER A 139 9.53 -1.68 9.55
CA SER A 139 8.51 -2.61 10.01
C SER A 139 9.02 -3.40 11.22
N PRO A 140 8.26 -3.52 12.32
CA PRO A 140 8.60 -4.40 13.41
C PRO A 140 8.36 -5.85 12.96
N SER A 141 9.35 -6.47 12.32
CA SER A 141 9.35 -7.88 11.93
C SER A 141 9.60 -8.82 13.13
N GLY A 142 8.99 -8.51 14.27
CA GLY A 142 8.99 -9.38 15.44
C GLY A 142 7.86 -10.41 15.36
N ASN A 143 8.17 -11.64 14.95
CA ASN A 143 7.43 -12.87 15.27
C ASN A 143 5.99 -13.09 14.72
N TYR A 144 5.53 -12.36 13.70
CA TYR A 144 4.25 -12.72 13.05
C TYR A 144 4.45 -13.91 12.10
N GLY A 145 4.24 -15.14 12.61
CA GLY A 145 4.32 -16.35 11.78
C GLY A 145 4.79 -17.64 12.47
N ARG A 146 5.10 -17.64 13.77
CA ARG A 146 5.31 -18.92 14.49
C ARG A 146 3.96 -19.59 14.71
N ASN A 147 3.57 -20.40 13.73
CA ASN A 147 2.57 -21.44 13.90
C ASN A 147 3.15 -22.46 14.90
N THR A 148 2.98 -22.22 16.21
CA THR A 148 3.22 -23.25 17.23
C THR A 148 2.09 -24.26 17.12
N GLY A 149 2.22 -25.19 16.18
CA GLY A 149 1.34 -26.35 16.08
C GLY A 149 1.34 -27.13 17.38
N GLY A 150 0.13 -27.34 17.92
CA GLY A 150 -0.18 -28.43 18.83
C GLY A 150 -0.78 -29.59 18.05
#